data_AF-A0A6W1RFU8-F1
#
_entry.id   AF-A0A6W1RFU8-F1
#
_cell.length_a   1.000
_cell.length_b   1.000
_cell.length_c   1.000
_cell.angle_alpha   90.00
_cell.angle_beta   90.00
_cell.angle_gamma   90.00
#
_symmetry.space_group_name_H-M   'P 1'
#
loop_
_entity.id
_entity.type
_entity.pdbx_description
1 polymer ?
#
loop_
_entity_poly.entity_id
_entity_poly.type
_entity_poly.pdbx_seq_one_letter_code
_entity_poly.pdbx_strand_id
1 'polypeptide(L)' 'MKILWGREDSEFVARFLFNKGIFRRLKFKAIAYHIYHKENSKKMLESNHQIYLDTIKNKKISWR' A
#
# COMPACT_ATOMS: atom_id res chain seq x y z
N MET A 1 -0.90 12.36 15.65
CA MET A 1 -1.54 11.64 14.53
C MET A 1 -0.56 11.60 13.37
N LYS A 2 0.12 10.47 13.13
CA LYS A 2 1.17 10.35 12.11
C LYS A 2 0.47 10.12 10.77
N ILE A 3 0.52 11.11 9.87
CA ILE A 3 -0.13 11.04 8.56
C ILE A 3 0.67 10.03 7.72
N LEU A 4 0.11 8.83 7.58
CA LEU A 4 0.62 7.70 6.81
C LEU A 4 0.21 7.91 5.34
N TRP A 5 1.03 8.61 4.56
CA TRP A 5 0.75 8.78 3.13
C TRP A 5 1.99 8.42 2.31
N GLY A 6 1.82 7.49 1.39
CA GLY A 6 2.86 6.93 0.51
C GLY A 6 3.31 5.52 0.93
N ARG A 7 3.28 4.59 -0.03
CA ARG A 7 3.70 3.16 0.06
C ARG A 7 2.85 2.23 0.93
N GLU A 8 1.90 2.76 1.69
CA GLU A 8 0.95 2.03 2.53
C GLU A 8 0.12 1.01 1.75
N ASP A 9 -0.44 1.38 0.60
CA ASP A 9 -1.27 0.48 -0.21
C ASP A 9 -0.44 -0.69 -0.77
N SER A 10 0.80 -0.39 -1.19
CA SER A 10 1.73 -1.41 -1.69
C SER A 10 2.14 -2.39 -0.59
N GLU A 11 2.38 -1.87 0.62
CA GLU A 11 2.73 -2.68 1.79
C GLU A 11 1.57 -3.57 2.23
N PHE A 12 0.35 -3.02 2.27
CA PHE A 12 -0.86 -3.79 2.54
C PHE A 12 -1.06 -4.92 1.52
N VAL A 13 -0.95 -4.62 0.22
CA VAL A 13 -1.09 -5.63 -0.83
C VAL A 13 -0.04 -6.73 -0.69
N ALA A 14 1.22 -6.38 -0.37
CA ALA A 14 2.26 -7.37 -0.14
C ALA A 14 1.89 -8.34 0.99
N ARG A 15 1.49 -7.83 2.16
CA ARG A 15 1.04 -8.65 3.30
C ARG A 15 -0.16 -9.51 2.97
N PHE A 16 -1.16 -8.92 2.30
CA PHE A 16 -2.36 -9.63 1.86
C PHE A 16 -1.99 -10.84 1.00
N LEU A 17 -1.12 -10.65 0.00
CA LEU A 17 -0.67 -11.74 -0.88
C LEU A 17 0.18 -12.78 -0.15
N PHE A 18 1.04 -12.36 0.78
CA PHE A 18 1.79 -13.30 1.64
C PHE A 18 0.88 -14.10 2.56
N ASN A 19 -0.26 -13.53 2.97
CA ASN A 19 -1.27 -14.19 3.78
C ASN A 19 -2.33 -14.93 2.94
N LYS A 20 -1.91 -15.61 1.86
CA LYS A 20 -2.77 -16.41 0.96
C LYS A 20 -3.87 -15.62 0.25
N GLY A 21 -3.77 -14.29 0.22
CA GLY A 21 -4.67 -13.43 -0.53
C GLY A 21 -4.61 -13.74 -2.03
N ILE A 22 -5.76 -13.64 -2.70
CA ILE A 22 -5.88 -13.93 -4.13
C ILE A 22 -5.87 -12.62 -4.90
N PHE A 23 -4.89 -12.46 -5.79
CA PHE A 23 -4.87 -11.35 -6.73
C PHE A 23 -5.91 -11.55 -7.83
N ARG A 24 -6.71 -10.50 -8.10
CA ARG A 24 -7.64 -10.47 -9.22
C ARG A 24 -7.44 -9.17 -9.99
N ARG A 25 -7.41 -9.27 -11.32
CA ARG A 25 -7.26 -8.11 -12.21
C ARG A 25 -8.61 -7.69 -12.75
N LEU A 26 -8.96 -6.42 -12.55
CA LEU A 26 -10.17 -5.82 -13.09
C LEU A 26 -9.79 -4.95 -14.30
N LYS A 27 -10.17 -5.37 -15.51
CA LYS A 27 -9.92 -4.64 -16.76
C LYS A 27 -11.25 -4.32 -17.42
N PHE A 28 -11.52 -3.04 -17.71
CA PHE A 28 -12.75 -2.57 -18.38
C PHE A 28 -14.08 -2.97 -17.72
N LYS A 29 -14.10 -3.15 -16.38
CA LYS A 29 -15.29 -3.63 -15.65
C LYS A 29 -15.69 -2.77 -14.44
N ALA A 30 -14.89 -1.79 -14.04
CA ALA A 30 -15.27 -0.81 -13.02
C ALA A 30 -14.67 0.55 -13.35
N ILE A 31 -15.53 1.47 -13.78
CA ILE A 31 -15.17 2.87 -13.99
C ILE A 31 -15.17 3.54 -12.62
N ALA A 32 -14.06 4.21 -12.27
CA ALA A 32 -13.92 4.97 -11.04
C ALA A 32 -13.51 6.40 -11.37
N TYR A 33 -14.05 7.36 -10.62
CA TYR A 33 -13.69 8.78 -10.72
C TYR A 33 -13.05 9.22 -9.41
N HIS A 34 -11.95 9.95 -9.52
CA HIS A 34 -11.32 10.59 -8.36
C HIS A 34 -11.63 12.08 -8.38
N ILE A 35 -12.20 12.60 -7.29
CA ILE A 35 -12.40 14.04 -7.13
C ILE A 35 -11.03 14.66 -6.90
N TYR A 36 -10.70 15.67 -7.69
CA TYR A 36 -9.43 16.37 -7.56
C TYR A 36 -9.32 17.09 -6.22
N HIS A 37 -8.17 16.93 -5.56
CA HIS A 37 -7.78 17.68 -4.37
C HIS A 37 -6.27 17.92 -4.37
N LYS A 38 -5.80 18.89 -3.59
CA LYS A 38 -4.36 19.11 -3.39
C LYS A 38 -3.74 17.90 -2.70
N GLU A 39 -2.60 17.44 -3.19
CA GLU A 39 -1.90 16.30 -2.61
C GLU A 39 -1.52 16.53 -1.14
N ASN A 40 -1.62 15.46 -0.36
CA ASN A 40 -1.14 15.47 1.02
C ASN A 40 0.39 15.41 1.08
N SER A 41 0.93 15.89 2.19
CA SER A 41 2.36 15.89 2.48
C SER A 41 2.97 14.47 2.44
N LYS A 42 3.98 14.26 1.59
CA LYS A 42 4.72 12.99 1.44
C LYS A 42 5.90 12.83 2.43
N LYS A 43 5.90 13.56 3.54
CA LYS A 43 6.98 13.54 4.56
C LYS A 43 7.35 12.14 5.06
N MET A 44 6.40 11.21 5.04
CA MET A 44 6.57 9.83 5.53
C MET A 44 6.96 8.82 4.43
N LEU A 45 7.06 9.25 3.18
CA LEU A 45 7.23 8.36 2.03
C LEU A 45 8.44 7.43 2.17
N GLU A 46 9.60 7.98 2.56
CA GLU A 46 10.83 7.20 2.68
C GLU A 46 10.75 6.17 3.80
N SER A 47 10.29 6.58 4.99
CA SER A 47 10.11 5.65 6.11
C SER A 47 9.10 4.55 5.79
N ASN A 48 8.01 4.86 5.08
CA ASN A 48 7.05 3.87 4.63
C ASN A 48 7.63 2.96 3.52
N HIS A 49 8.51 3.50 2.68
CA HIS A 49 9.21 2.71 1.68
C HIS A 49 10.11 1.67 2.33
N GLN A 50 10.83 2.03 3.40
CA GLN A 50 11.64 1.06 4.16
C GLN A 50 10.80 -0.05 4.80
N ILE A 51 9.62 0.28 5.35
CA ILE A 51 8.68 -0.73 5.87
C ILE A 51 8.19 -1.66 4.75
N TYR A 52 7.88 -1.10 3.58
CA TYR A 52 7.51 -1.88 2.40
C TYR A 52 8.63 -2.84 1.97
N LEU A 53 9.87 -2.35 1.87
CA LEU A 53 11.02 -3.18 1.49
C LEU A 53 11.28 -4.31 2.51
N ASP A 54 11.19 -4.00 3.80
CA ASP A 54 11.29 -5.00 4.88
C ASP A 54 10.18 -6.06 4.79
N THR A 55 8.96 -5.64 4.49
CA THR A 55 7.81 -6.54 4.30
C THR A 55 8.02 -7.48 3.13
N ILE A 56 8.51 -6.98 1.99
CA ILE A 56 8.83 -7.80 0.81
C ILE A 56 9.97 -8.77 1.12
N LYS A 57 11.05 -8.28 1.74
CA LYS A 57 12.24 -9.09 2.07
C LYS A 57 11.91 -10.23 3.02
N ASN A 58 11.14 -9.96 4.06
CA ASN A 58 10.86 -10.92 5.13
C ASN A 58 9.51 -11.63 4.99
N LYS A 59 8.76 -11.34 3.91
CA LYS A 59 7.40 -11.86 3.67
C LYS A 59 6.48 -11.72 4.90
N LYS A 60 6.53 -10.55 5.55
CA LYS A 60 5.80 -10.34 6.80
C LYS A 60 4.29 -10.42 6.57
N ILE A 61 3.61 -11.10 7.48
CA ILE A 61 2.14 -11.16 7.52
C ILE A 61 1.54 -10.44 8.74
N SER A 62 2.35 -10.18 9.79
CA SER A 62 1.92 -9.51 11.02
C SER A 62 2.14 -8.01 10.98
N TRP A 63 1.19 -7.23 11.50
CA TRP A 63 1.27 -5.77 11.62
C TRP A 63 2.16 -5.28 12.79
N ARG A 64 2.69 -6.23 13.58
CA ARG A 64 3.70 -6.01 14.61
C ARG A 64 5.06 -6.42 14.09
#